data_AF-A0A317EII2-F1
#
_entry.id   AF-A0A317EII2-F1
#
_cell.length_a   1.000
_cell.length_b   1.000
_cell.length_c   1.000
_cell.angle_alpha   90.00
_cell.angle_beta   90.00
_cell.angle_gamma   90.00
#
_symmetry.space_group_name_H-M   'P 1'
#
loop_
_entity.id
_entity.type
_entity.pdbx_description
1 polymer ?
#
loop_
_entity_poly.entity_id
_entity_poly.type
_entity_poly.pdbx_seq_one_letter_code
_entity_poly.pdbx_strand_id
1 'polypeptide(L)'
;MENRIKLVVVEENVLGYIMPQLPRIVQILHTSILKGSRFSERSVIYTDYVKSIRLASKEDFNDFRVSFNGFDNPQEYEYSID
;
A
#
# COMPACT_ATOMS: atom_id res chain seq x y z
N MET A 1 0.64 -9.30 -18.90
CA MET A 1 1.82 -8.64 -18.31
C MET A 1 1.31 -7.67 -17.25
N GLU A 2 1.74 -7.88 -16.01
CA GLU A 2 1.26 -7.20 -14.79
C GLU A 2 1.54 -5.69 -14.84
N ASN A 3 0.63 -4.94 -15.45
CA ASN A 3 0.72 -3.48 -15.56
C ASN A 3 -0.25 -2.76 -14.61
N ARG A 4 -0.72 -3.47 -13.58
CA ARG A 4 -1.62 -2.94 -12.56
C ARG A 4 -0.84 -2.33 -11.41
N ILE A 5 -1.43 -1.34 -10.77
CA ILE A 5 -0.91 -0.73 -9.54
C ILE A 5 -1.17 -1.69 -8.39
N LYS A 6 -0.12 -2.11 -7.69
CA LYS A 6 -0.25 -3.03 -6.54
C LYS A 6 -0.57 -2.21 -5.30
N LEU A 7 -1.72 -2.44 -4.68
CA LEU A 7 -2.07 -1.87 -3.39
C LEU A 7 -1.41 -2.71 -2.30
N VAL A 8 -0.69 -2.07 -1.39
CA VAL A 8 0.19 -2.77 -0.46
C VAL A 8 0.08 -2.25 0.96
N VAL A 9 0.35 -3.15 1.91
CA VAL A 9 0.65 -2.83 3.30
C VAL A 9 2.12 -3.10 3.56
N VAL A 10 2.81 -2.13 4.17
CA VAL A 10 4.23 -2.21 4.53
C VAL A 10 4.36 -2.28 6.05
N GLU A 11 5.09 -3.28 6.53
CA GLU A 11 5.35 -3.53 7.96
C GLU A 11 4.08 -3.46 8.86
N GLU A 12 2.90 -3.78 8.29
CA GLU A 12 1.58 -3.67 8.94
C GLU A 12 1.20 -2.27 9.45
N ASN A 13 1.92 -1.21 9.05
CA ASN A 13 1.75 0.13 9.60
C ASN A 13 1.73 1.26 8.56
N VAL A 14 1.93 0.96 7.27
CA VAL A 14 1.71 1.90 6.16
C VAL A 14 0.83 1.25 5.10
N LEU A 15 -0.20 1.96 4.66
CA LEU A 15 -0.98 1.66 3.47
C LEU A 15 -0.44 2.49 2.30
N GLY A 16 -0.21 1.83 1.16
CA GLY A 16 0.37 2.47 -0.01
C GLY A 16 0.11 1.72 -1.30
N TYR A 17 0.82 2.11 -2.35
CA TYR A 17 0.78 1.45 -3.65
C TYR A 17 2.14 1.45 -4.35
N ILE A 18 2.34 0.46 -5.22
CA ILE A 18 3.53 0.34 -6.07
C ILE A 18 3.06 0.44 -7.52
N MET A 19 3.61 1.42 -8.24
CA MET A 19 3.40 1.55 -9.68
C MET A 19 4.32 0.57 -10.42
N PRO A 20 3.85 -0.11 -11.48
CA PRO A 20 4.67 -1.05 -12.23
C PRO A 20 5.89 -0.38 -12.89
N GLN A 21 5.82 0.92 -13.18
CA GLN A 21 6.93 1.71 -13.72
C GLN A 21 8.00 2.05 -12.67
N LEU A 22 7.65 2.00 -11.38
CA LEU A 22 8.56 2.27 -10.24
C LEU A 22 8.47 1.13 -9.21
N PRO A 23 8.84 -0.11 -9.57
CA PRO A 23 8.56 -1.29 -8.75
C PRO A 23 9.32 -1.33 -7.42
N ARG A 24 10.34 -0.48 -7.26
CA ARG A 24 11.17 -0.37 -6.04
C ARG A 24 10.73 0.72 -5.07
N ILE A 25 9.64 1.44 -5.38
CA ILE A 25 9.17 2.56 -4.58
C ILE A 25 7.72 2.31 -4.17
N VAL A 26 7.46 2.41 -2.88
CA VAL A 26 6.09 2.48 -2.34
C VAL A 26 5.69 3.94 -2.22
N GLN A 27 4.60 4.29 -2.89
CA GLN A 27 3.89 5.56 -2.71
C GLN A 27 2.93 5.42 -1.54
N ILE A 28 2.93 6.41 -0.64
CA ILE A 28 2.17 6.33 0.61
C ILE A 28 0.77 6.89 0.41
N LEU A 29 -0.25 6.13 0.81
CA LEU A 29 -1.63 6.61 0.94
C LEU A 29 -1.91 7.06 2.38
N HIS A 30 -1.44 6.28 3.37
CA HIS A 30 -1.62 6.60 4.78
C HIS A 30 -0.57 5.90 5.64
N THR A 31 0.00 6.59 6.65
CA THR A 31 0.82 5.97 7.70
C THR A 31 0.05 5.92 9.03
N SER A 32 0.16 4.85 9.80
CA SER A 32 -0.54 4.74 11.09
C SER A 32 0.45 4.80 12.26
N ILE A 33 0.46 5.94 12.97
CA ILE A 33 1.25 6.10 14.19
C ILE A 33 0.77 5.13 15.29
N LEU A 34 -0.53 4.85 15.34
CA LEU A 34 -1.11 3.90 16.30
C LEU A 34 -0.63 2.47 16.06
N LYS A 35 -0.31 2.12 14.80
CA LYS A 35 0.32 0.83 14.43
C LYS A 35 1.85 0.89 14.47
N GLY A 36 2.45 1.96 15.02
CA GLY A 36 3.89 2.10 15.23
C GLY A 36 4.68 2.54 14.00
N SER A 37 4.04 3.19 13.02
CA SER A 37 4.75 3.66 11.83
C SER A 37 5.79 4.74 12.18
N ARG A 38 6.99 4.57 11.63
CA ARG A 38 8.10 5.54 11.66
C ARG A 38 8.13 6.46 10.44
N PHE A 39 7.20 6.26 9.51
CA PHE A 39 7.12 7.00 8.25
C PHE A 39 6.09 8.12 8.34
N SER A 40 6.31 9.16 7.55
CA SER A 40 5.32 10.22 7.29
C SER A 40 4.72 10.05 5.90
N GLU A 41 3.60 10.69 5.62
CA GLU A 41 3.00 10.70 4.27
C GLU A 41 3.91 11.30 3.20
N ARG A 42 4.94 12.07 3.58
CA ARG A 42 5.95 12.64 2.67
C ARG A 42 7.19 11.78 2.50
N SER A 43 7.25 10.63 3.17
CA SER A 43 8.40 9.74 3.11
C SER A 43 8.46 9.00 1.77
N VAL A 44 9.68 8.73 1.30
CA VAL A 44 9.92 7.80 0.18
C VAL A 44 10.33 6.46 0.78
N ILE A 45 9.54 5.42 0.51
CA ILE A 45 9.83 4.06 0.98
C ILE A 45 10.38 3.25 -0.18
N TYR A 46 11.62 2.78 -0.05
CA TYR A 46 12.18 1.80 -0.98
C TYR A 46 11.89 0.39 -0.49
N THR A 47 11.49 -0.49 -1.41
CA THR A 47 11.12 -1.87 -1.09
C THR A 47 12.23 -2.66 -0.41
N ASP A 48 13.49 -2.33 -0.71
CA ASP A 48 14.67 -3.03 -0.21
C ASP A 48 15.03 -2.65 1.24
N TYR A 49 14.39 -1.62 1.82
CA TYR A 49 14.70 -1.10 3.16
C TYR A 49 13.59 -1.33 4.20
N VAL A 50 12.61 -2.18 3.88
CA VAL A 50 11.50 -2.53 4.77
C VAL A 50 11.47 -4.03 5.04
N LYS A 51 10.97 -4.42 6.20
CA LYS A 51 10.97 -5.81 6.66
C LYS A 51 9.95 -6.68 5.93
N SER A 52 8.80 -6.12 5.58
CA SER A 52 7.72 -6.85 4.90
C SER A 52 6.86 -5.92 4.06
N ILE A 53 6.37 -6.47 2.94
CA ILE A 53 5.38 -5.88 2.05
C ILE A 53 4.42 -7.01 1.65
N ARG A 54 3.12 -6.76 1.71
CA ARG A 54 2.08 -7.67 1.19
C ARG A 54 1.03 -6.88 0.42
N LEU A 55 0.25 -7.57 -0.42
CA LEU A 55 -0.94 -6.95 -1.01
C LEU A 55 -1.91 -6.54 0.10
N ALA A 56 -2.48 -5.35 -0.05
CA ALA A 56 -3.55 -4.86 0.81
C ALA A 56 -4.87 -5.55 0.45
N SER A 57 -5.72 -5.83 1.43
CA SER A 57 -7.11 -6.22 1.23
C SER A 57 -8.03 -5.01 1.41
N LYS A 58 -9.33 -5.18 1.13
CA LYS A 58 -10.35 -4.16 1.45
C LYS A 58 -10.44 -3.88 2.96
N GLU A 59 -10.16 -4.87 3.81
CA GLU A 59 -10.20 -4.69 5.26
C GLU A 59 -9.05 -3.80 5.75
N ASP A 60 -7.86 -3.89 5.14
CA ASP A 60 -6.76 -2.96 5.45
C ASP A 60 -7.17 -1.50 5.22
N PHE A 61 -7.88 -1.21 4.14
CA PHE A 61 -8.39 0.15 3.90
C PHE A 61 -9.28 0.65 5.06
N ASN A 62 -10.16 -0.21 5.58
CA ASN A 62 -10.99 0.11 6.74
C ASN A 62 -10.14 0.32 8.01
N ASP A 63 -9.17 -0.54 8.25
CA ASP A 63 -8.22 -0.50 9.36
C ASP A 63 -7.40 0.79 9.41
N PHE A 64 -7.01 1.28 8.23
CA PHE A 64 -6.32 2.55 8.03
C PHE A 64 -7.27 3.74 7.87
N ARG A 65 -8.59 3.52 7.93
CA ARG A 65 -9.65 4.55 7.77
C ARG A 65 -9.57 5.30 6.43
N VAL A 66 -9.16 4.60 5.37
CA VAL A 66 -9.11 5.09 3.99
C VAL A 66 -10.26 4.47 3.20
N SER A 67 -10.96 5.27 2.38
CA SER A 67 -12.02 4.73 1.53
C SER A 67 -11.46 3.86 0.40
N PHE A 68 -11.92 2.61 0.31
CA PHE A 68 -11.55 1.71 -0.79
C PHE A 68 -12.25 2.02 -2.12
N ASN A 69 -13.30 2.84 -2.12
CA ASN A 69 -14.17 3.01 -3.31
C ASN A 69 -13.42 3.54 -4.54
N GLY A 70 -12.38 4.36 -4.36
CA GLY A 70 -11.55 4.85 -5.48
C GLY A 70 -10.58 3.80 -6.04
N PHE A 71 -10.42 2.67 -5.34
CA PHE A 71 -9.47 1.60 -5.65
C PHE A 71 -10.15 0.29 -6.05
N ASP A 72 -11.49 0.23 -5.99
CA ASP A 72 -12.31 -0.91 -6.38
C ASP A 72 -12.42 -1.02 -7.92
N ASN A 73 -11.26 -1.18 -8.55
CA ASN A 73 -11.12 -1.34 -9.99
C ASN A 73 -10.06 -2.43 -10.30
N PRO A 74 -10.47 -3.71 -10.42
CA PRO A 74 -9.56 -4.83 -10.68
C PRO A 74 -8.78 -4.75 -12.00
N GLN A 75 -9.21 -3.90 -12.94
CA GLN A 75 -8.49 -3.68 -14.20
C GLN A 75 -7.27 -2.78 -14.02
N GLU A 76 -7.29 -1.88 -13.02
CA GLU A 76 -6.24 -0.91 -12.72
C GLU A 76 -5.40 -1.32 -11.51
N TYR A 77 -6.06 -1.88 -10.49
CA TYR A 77 -5.44 -2.22 -9.21
C TYR A 77 -5.35 -3.73 -8.99
N GLU A 78 -4.29 -4.12 -8.30
CA GLU A 78 -4.07 -5.46 -7.78
C GLU A 78 -4.05 -5.39 -6.26
N TYR A 79 -4.89 -6.20 -5.62
CA TYR A 79 -5.10 -6.25 -4.18
C TYR A 79 -5.50 -7.67 -3.76
N SER A 80 -5.38 -7.98 -2.47
CA SER A 80 -5.80 -9.27 -1.92
C SER A 80 -7.33 -9.37 -1.92
N ILE A 81 -7.84 -10.55 -2.28
CA ILE A 81 -9.28 -10.87 -2.29
C ILE A 81 -9.73 -11.49 -0.95
N ASP A 82 -8.78 -11.79 -0.07
CA ASP A 82 -9.03 -12.35 1.26
C ASP A 82 -9.74 -11.38 2.21
#